data_AF-A0A7X1U211-F1
#
_entry.id   AF-A0A7X1U211-F1
#
_cell.length_a   1.000
_cell.length_b   1.000
_cell.length_c   1.000
_cell.angle_alpha   90.00
_cell.angle_beta   90.00
_cell.angle_gamma   90.00
#
_symmetry.space_group_name_H-M   'P 1'
#
loop_
_entity.id
_entity.type
_entity.pdbx_description
1 polymer ?
#
loop_
_entity_poly.entity_id
_entity_poly.type
_entity_poly.pdbx_seq_one_letter_code
_entity_poly.pdbx_strand_id
1 'polypeptide(L)'
;MPLNLSFTSKVFPVDTIELEGHKEQIVKGGRHLFPLLPKAFEGIHQIGVIGWGSQGPAQAQNLRDSLTGSGIKVKVGLRAGSSSMDEARQAGFIEQDGTLGEMFEVMRESDLVLLLIADGAMAELYEQVLQNLKPGATLGLSHGFLIGHMKNVGASFPDNINVIGVCPKGMGPSVRRLYVQGMSVNGAGINSSFAIEQDIDGRATDLALGWSVAIGSPYTFQTTLESEYKSDIYGERGILLGAVHGIIESLYQRFVSQGMSREDAFRNSAEAITGPISRIISKNGLIAVYEAVGADGRREFEAAYASAYPAVKEILAEIYDEVASGNEIRSVILAGDRLKSQPMGKIDGTEAWKVGQDVRAERIDENIPLNPTTAGVYIATMMAQIDILLANNHPYSEVANESVIEAVDSLNPYMHARGVSYMVDNCSTTARLGSRKWAPRFDYILTQDSYVKLDEKQDLNKALIPAFKGHKIHQVIEACAKLRPSVDIFVE
;
A
#
# COMPACT_ATOMS: atom_id res chain seq x y z
N MET A 1 -11.27 -16.41 -12.79
CA MET A 1 -11.72 -15.15 -13.42
C MET A 1 -11.77 -14.09 -12.34
N PRO A 2 -11.23 -12.89 -12.58
CA PRO A 2 -11.23 -11.80 -11.59
C PRO A 2 -12.63 -11.53 -11.03
N LEU A 3 -12.69 -11.16 -9.74
CA LEU A 3 -13.92 -10.77 -9.07
C LEU A 3 -14.58 -9.61 -9.82
N ASN A 4 -15.83 -9.79 -10.25
CA ASN A 4 -16.59 -8.77 -10.95
C ASN A 4 -17.54 -8.08 -9.96
N LEU A 5 -17.15 -6.89 -9.49
CA LEU A 5 -17.91 -6.08 -8.55
C LEU A 5 -18.59 -4.92 -9.30
N SER A 6 -19.79 -4.58 -8.84
CA SER A 6 -20.51 -3.40 -9.32
C SER A 6 -21.17 -2.67 -8.16
N PHE A 7 -21.18 -1.34 -8.24
CA PHE A 7 -21.83 -0.46 -7.29
C PHE A 7 -22.56 0.68 -8.00
N THR A 8 -23.43 1.33 -7.23
CA THR A 8 -24.14 2.55 -7.66
C THR A 8 -23.98 3.62 -6.59
N SER A 9 -23.85 4.87 -7.00
CA SER A 9 -23.80 6.01 -6.10
C SER A 9 -24.97 6.95 -6.39
N LYS A 10 -25.58 7.52 -5.34
CA LYS A 10 -26.64 8.55 -5.47
C LYS A 10 -26.05 9.96 -5.46
N VAL A 11 -24.74 10.08 -5.23
CA VAL A 11 -24.04 11.35 -5.02
C VAL A 11 -22.95 11.58 -6.06
N PHE A 12 -22.12 10.57 -6.32
CA PHE A 12 -20.94 10.68 -7.16
C PHE A 12 -21.18 10.06 -8.55
N PRO A 13 -20.55 10.62 -9.60
CA PRO A 13 -20.55 9.99 -10.91
C PRO A 13 -19.73 8.70 -10.88
N VAL A 14 -20.36 7.60 -11.27
CA VAL A 14 -19.69 6.29 -11.43
C VAL A 14 -19.23 6.16 -12.87
N ASP A 15 -17.92 6.05 -13.06
CA ASP A 15 -17.29 5.76 -14.33
C ASP A 15 -17.03 4.25 -14.47
N THR A 16 -16.75 3.79 -15.69
CA THR A 16 -16.33 2.42 -15.96
C THR A 16 -15.04 2.43 -16.75
N ILE A 17 -14.07 1.62 -16.30
CA ILE A 17 -12.82 1.36 -17.02
C ILE A 17 -12.84 -0.04 -17.59
N GLU A 18 -12.27 -0.20 -18.78
CA GLU A 18 -12.12 -1.49 -19.43
C GLU A 18 -10.68 -1.98 -19.26
N LEU A 19 -10.54 -3.12 -18.59
CA LEU A 19 -9.29 -3.78 -18.25
C LEU A 19 -9.33 -5.18 -18.84
N GLU A 20 -8.73 -5.36 -20.02
CA GLU A 20 -8.61 -6.68 -20.67
C GLU A 20 -9.95 -7.38 -20.93
N GLY A 21 -10.96 -6.60 -21.36
CA GLY A 21 -12.33 -7.09 -21.60
C GLY A 21 -13.17 -7.22 -20.34
N HIS A 22 -12.64 -6.85 -19.18
CA HIS A 22 -13.39 -6.73 -17.93
C HIS A 22 -13.74 -5.27 -17.66
N LYS A 23 -14.97 -5.02 -17.21
CA LYS A 23 -15.43 -3.69 -16.83
C LYS A 23 -15.35 -3.56 -15.32
N GLU A 24 -14.58 -2.60 -14.85
CA GLU A 24 -14.54 -2.23 -13.44
C GLU A 24 -15.10 -0.82 -13.26
N GLN A 25 -15.92 -0.63 -12.23
CA GLN A 25 -16.48 0.67 -11.90
C GLN A 25 -15.54 1.43 -10.97
N ILE A 26 -15.43 2.73 -11.18
CA ILE A 26 -14.62 3.62 -10.36
C ILE A 26 -15.37 4.94 -10.11
N VAL A 27 -14.92 5.68 -9.10
CA VAL A 27 -15.20 7.11 -8.96
C VAL A 27 -13.88 7.86 -9.11
N LYS A 28 -13.79 8.76 -10.09
CA LYS A 28 -12.66 9.70 -10.16
C LYS A 28 -12.81 10.74 -9.06
N GLY A 29 -11.74 11.03 -8.36
CA GLY A 29 -11.73 12.06 -7.33
C GLY A 29 -11.39 13.44 -7.86
N GLY A 30 -11.18 14.36 -6.93
CA GLY A 30 -10.76 15.72 -7.19
C GLY A 30 -11.52 16.73 -6.34
N ARG A 31 -10.90 17.90 -6.12
CA ARG A 31 -11.42 18.94 -5.22
C ARG A 31 -12.75 19.53 -5.71
N HIS A 32 -12.99 19.51 -7.02
CA HIS A 32 -14.29 19.87 -7.60
C HIS A 32 -15.48 19.04 -7.09
N LEU A 33 -15.24 17.87 -6.48
CA LEU A 33 -16.29 17.03 -5.88
C LEU A 33 -16.57 17.34 -4.41
N PHE A 34 -15.77 18.19 -3.75
CA PHE A 34 -15.97 18.53 -2.33
C PHE A 34 -17.35 19.13 -2.01
N PRO A 35 -17.97 19.94 -2.90
CA PRO A 35 -19.34 20.41 -2.70
C PRO A 35 -20.39 19.29 -2.57
N LEU A 36 -20.07 18.05 -2.97
CA LEU A 36 -20.96 16.89 -2.85
C LEU A 36 -20.83 16.18 -1.49
N LEU A 37 -19.77 16.45 -0.72
CA LEU A 37 -19.49 15.77 0.56
C LEU A 37 -20.63 15.93 1.60
N PRO A 38 -21.29 17.10 1.76
CA PRO A 38 -22.42 17.21 2.68
C PRO A 38 -23.59 16.28 2.31
N LYS A 39 -23.79 16.03 1.02
CA LYS A 39 -24.81 15.07 0.53
C LYS A 39 -24.38 13.62 0.76
N ALA A 40 -23.10 13.31 0.52
CA ALA A 40 -22.54 11.98 0.79
C ALA A 40 -22.62 11.60 2.27
N PHE A 41 -22.40 12.57 3.14
CA PHE A 41 -22.41 12.43 4.60
C PHE A 41 -23.74 12.86 5.24
N GLU A 42 -24.85 12.75 4.53
CA GLU A 42 -26.16 13.09 5.09
C GLU A 42 -26.47 12.25 6.34
N GLY A 43 -26.77 12.93 7.45
CA GLY A 43 -26.99 12.32 8.76
C GLY A 43 -25.70 11.99 9.53
N ILE A 44 -24.53 12.42 9.06
CA ILE A 44 -23.27 12.41 9.82
C ILE A 44 -23.03 13.80 10.38
N HIS A 45 -22.99 13.93 11.70
CA HIS A 45 -22.64 15.17 12.40
C HIS A 45 -21.21 15.12 12.93
N GLN A 46 -20.72 13.94 13.28
CA GLN A 46 -19.35 13.74 13.73
C GLN A 46 -18.70 12.50 13.10
N ILE A 47 -17.46 12.69 12.64
CA ILE A 47 -16.53 11.64 12.23
C ILE A 47 -15.46 11.48 13.31
N GLY A 48 -15.46 10.33 13.98
CA GLY A 48 -14.46 9.96 14.98
C GLY A 48 -13.27 9.27 14.33
N VAL A 49 -12.09 9.87 14.35
CA VAL A 49 -10.85 9.29 13.84
C VAL A 49 -10.07 8.68 15.00
N ILE A 50 -10.07 7.35 15.09
CA ILE A 50 -9.55 6.63 16.25
C ILE A 50 -8.12 6.16 15.98
N GLY A 51 -7.16 6.70 16.74
CA GLY A 51 -5.73 6.41 16.58
C GLY A 51 -4.94 7.49 15.85
N TRP A 52 -3.64 7.55 16.14
CA TRP A 52 -2.69 8.53 15.58
C TRP A 52 -1.40 7.87 15.09
N GLY A 53 -1.54 6.71 14.42
CA GLY A 53 -0.44 6.00 13.78
C GLY A 53 -0.04 6.61 12.44
N SER A 54 0.21 5.80 11.42
CA SER A 54 0.55 6.30 10.07
C SER A 54 -0.66 6.95 9.37
N GLN A 55 -1.82 6.27 9.33
CA GLN A 55 -3.02 6.73 8.62
C GLN A 55 -3.82 7.81 9.37
N GLY A 56 -3.92 7.72 10.70
CA GLY A 56 -4.71 8.64 11.54
C GLY A 56 -4.44 10.13 11.31
N PRO A 57 -3.17 10.60 11.39
CA PRO A 57 -2.83 12.00 11.19
C PRO A 57 -3.18 12.49 9.78
N ALA A 58 -2.92 11.66 8.76
CA ALA A 58 -3.15 12.03 7.36
C ALA A 58 -4.65 12.16 7.06
N GLN A 59 -5.42 11.15 7.43
CA GLN A 59 -6.86 11.14 7.14
C GLN A 59 -7.62 12.16 7.97
N ALA A 60 -7.29 12.32 9.26
CA ALA A 60 -7.94 13.33 10.11
C ALA A 60 -7.76 14.75 9.53
N GLN A 61 -6.52 15.11 9.13
CA GLN A 61 -6.24 16.41 8.54
C GLN A 61 -6.90 16.58 7.17
N ASN A 62 -6.83 15.58 6.29
CA ASN A 62 -7.45 15.67 4.96
C ASN A 62 -8.97 15.79 5.06
N LEU A 63 -9.63 15.00 5.92
CA LEU A 63 -11.06 15.10 6.20
C LEU A 63 -11.43 16.47 6.74
N ARG A 64 -10.71 16.97 7.75
CA ARG A 64 -10.95 18.30 8.31
C ARG A 64 -10.86 19.37 7.23
N ASP A 65 -9.82 19.34 6.41
CA ASP A 65 -9.60 20.34 5.37
C ASP A 65 -10.73 20.28 4.32
N SER A 66 -11.08 19.08 3.83
CA SER A 66 -12.12 18.87 2.81
C SER A 66 -13.54 19.16 3.30
N LEU A 67 -13.80 19.03 4.61
CA LEU A 67 -15.12 19.23 5.22
C LEU A 67 -15.32 20.64 5.78
N THR A 68 -14.37 21.56 5.56
CA THR A 68 -14.49 22.95 5.98
C THR A 68 -15.81 23.57 5.52
N GLY A 69 -16.62 24.07 6.46
CA GLY A 69 -17.91 24.70 6.17
C GLY A 69 -19.10 23.72 6.01
N SER A 70 -18.88 22.40 6.10
CA SER A 70 -19.97 21.40 6.03
C SER A 70 -20.80 21.30 7.31
N GLY A 71 -20.28 21.77 8.45
CA GLY A 71 -20.86 21.55 9.77
C GLY A 71 -20.56 20.19 10.39
N ILE A 72 -19.88 19.29 9.67
CA ILE A 72 -19.45 17.98 10.15
C ILE A 72 -18.16 18.13 10.97
N LYS A 73 -18.16 17.63 12.21
CA LYS A 73 -16.99 17.69 13.08
C LYS A 73 -16.10 16.48 12.85
N VAL A 74 -14.80 16.71 12.63
CA VAL A 74 -13.77 15.66 12.67
C VAL A 74 -13.13 15.69 14.06
N LYS A 75 -13.26 14.60 14.81
CA LYS A 75 -12.74 14.49 16.18
C LYS A 75 -11.80 13.30 16.30
N VAL A 76 -10.63 13.53 16.88
CA VAL A 76 -9.61 12.51 17.10
C VAL A 76 -9.84 11.84 18.45
N GLY A 77 -9.87 10.50 18.45
CA GLY A 77 -9.99 9.69 19.66
C GLY A 77 -8.70 8.91 19.93
N LEU A 78 -8.09 9.12 21.09
CA LEU A 78 -6.88 8.41 21.51
C LEU A 78 -7.08 7.72 22.85
N ARG A 79 -6.38 6.60 23.07
CA ARG A 79 -6.37 5.93 24.38
C ARG A 79 -5.92 6.90 25.47
N ALA A 80 -6.47 6.75 26.67
CA ALA A 80 -6.04 7.53 27.82
C ALA A 80 -4.51 7.45 28.02
N GLY A 81 -3.85 8.61 28.17
CA GLY A 81 -2.40 8.70 28.32
C GLY A 81 -1.59 8.39 27.06
N SER A 82 -2.19 8.43 25.86
CA SER A 82 -1.46 8.25 24.61
C SER A 82 -0.34 9.28 24.45
N SER A 83 0.85 8.82 24.06
CA SER A 83 1.99 9.70 23.73
C SER A 83 1.74 10.60 22.52
N SER A 84 0.79 10.22 21.65
CA SER A 84 0.46 10.99 20.44
C SER A 84 -0.54 12.12 20.67
N MET A 85 -0.98 12.36 21.92
CA MET A 85 -1.87 13.49 22.22
C MET A 85 -1.22 14.83 21.83
N ASP A 86 0.07 15.01 22.12
CA ASP A 86 0.78 16.25 21.79
C ASP A 86 0.93 16.45 20.28
N GLU A 87 1.15 15.38 19.52
CA GLU A 87 1.19 15.43 18.05
C GLU A 87 -0.17 15.78 17.46
N ALA A 88 -1.27 15.24 18.01
CA ALA A 88 -2.62 15.60 17.59
C ALA A 88 -2.93 17.09 17.88
N ARG A 89 -2.51 17.60 19.04
CA ARG A 89 -2.62 19.02 19.39
C ARG A 89 -1.81 19.91 18.45
N GLN A 90 -0.57 19.53 18.12
CA GLN A 90 0.26 20.24 17.15
C GLN A 90 -0.37 20.27 15.74
N ALA A 91 -1.09 19.22 15.37
CA ALA A 91 -1.86 19.17 14.12
C ALA A 91 -3.19 19.97 14.18
N GLY A 92 -3.53 20.58 15.32
CA GLY A 92 -4.72 21.42 15.50
C GLY A 92 -5.97 20.68 15.98
N PHE A 93 -5.84 19.46 16.50
CA PHE A 93 -6.93 18.75 17.19
C PHE A 93 -6.75 18.92 18.70
N ILE A 94 -7.63 19.68 19.34
CA ILE A 94 -7.50 20.06 20.76
C ILE A 94 -8.80 19.83 21.52
N GLU A 95 -8.68 19.56 22.82
CA GLU A 95 -9.82 19.25 23.68
C GLU A 95 -10.79 20.45 23.81
N GLN A 96 -10.26 21.68 23.83
CA GLN A 96 -11.05 22.91 23.97
C GLN A 96 -12.03 23.13 22.81
N ASP A 97 -11.63 22.74 21.59
CA ASP A 97 -12.46 22.82 20.39
C ASP A 97 -13.36 21.58 20.25
N GLY A 98 -13.25 20.63 21.19
CA GLY A 98 -13.93 19.34 21.14
C GLY A 98 -13.50 18.49 19.95
N THR A 99 -12.27 18.68 19.44
CA THR A 99 -11.71 17.96 18.29
C THR A 99 -10.68 16.89 18.69
N LEU A 100 -10.42 16.72 19.99
CA LEU A 100 -9.60 15.65 20.57
C LEU A 100 -10.28 15.09 21.85
N GLY A 101 -10.20 13.79 22.09
CA GLY A 101 -10.76 13.14 23.29
C GLY A 101 -10.31 11.69 23.50
N GLU A 102 -10.84 11.05 24.55
CA GLU A 102 -10.62 9.63 24.82
C GLU A 102 -11.31 8.77 23.75
N MET A 103 -10.63 7.73 23.26
CA MET A 103 -11.08 6.99 22.08
C MET A 103 -12.49 6.41 22.19
N PHE A 104 -12.85 5.77 23.30
CA PHE A 104 -14.19 5.18 23.43
C PHE A 104 -15.26 6.24 23.67
N GLU A 105 -14.94 7.34 24.34
CA GLU A 105 -15.83 8.50 24.41
C GLU A 105 -16.14 9.05 23.01
N VAL A 106 -15.11 9.28 22.19
CA VAL A 106 -15.27 9.76 20.82
C VAL A 106 -16.09 8.79 19.97
N MET A 107 -15.90 7.47 20.14
CA MET A 107 -16.69 6.47 19.43
C MET A 107 -18.18 6.54 19.77
N ARG A 108 -18.54 6.69 21.05
CA ARG A 108 -19.94 6.70 21.51
C ARG A 108 -20.76 7.87 20.98
N GLU A 109 -20.12 8.98 20.64
CA GLU A 109 -20.77 10.19 20.10
C GLU A 109 -20.72 10.29 18.57
N SER A 110 -19.87 9.52 17.89
CA SER A 110 -19.64 9.65 16.44
C SER A 110 -20.67 8.89 15.59
N ASP A 111 -21.05 9.45 14.43
CA ASP A 111 -21.93 8.78 13.43
C ASP A 111 -21.14 7.87 12.51
N LEU A 112 -19.92 8.30 12.17
CA LEU A 112 -18.93 7.54 11.41
C LEU A 112 -17.67 7.40 12.27
N VAL A 113 -17.25 6.18 12.55
CA VAL A 113 -16.03 5.89 13.32
C VAL A 113 -15.01 5.28 12.38
N LEU A 114 -13.89 5.98 12.17
CA LEU A 114 -12.75 5.48 11.40
C LEU A 114 -11.75 4.84 12.37
N LEU A 115 -11.65 3.51 12.34
CA LEU A 115 -10.76 2.76 13.23
C LEU A 115 -9.37 2.64 12.59
N LEU A 116 -8.46 3.52 12.98
CA LEU A 116 -7.11 3.68 12.42
C LEU A 116 -6.01 3.42 13.46
N ILE A 117 -6.28 2.51 14.40
CA ILE A 117 -5.28 1.98 15.35
C ILE A 117 -4.49 0.84 14.70
N ALA A 118 -3.41 0.39 15.35
CA ALA A 118 -2.64 -0.75 14.86
C ALA A 118 -3.50 -2.03 14.80
N ASP A 119 -3.30 -2.85 13.76
CA ASP A 119 -4.10 -4.07 13.53
C ASP A 119 -4.10 -5.05 14.71
N GLY A 120 -2.95 -5.25 15.37
CA GLY A 120 -2.86 -6.06 16.58
C GLY A 120 -3.71 -5.51 17.73
N ALA A 121 -3.81 -4.17 17.85
CA ALA A 121 -4.69 -3.54 18.83
C ALA A 121 -6.15 -3.62 18.40
N MET A 122 -6.47 -3.57 17.10
CA MET A 122 -7.83 -3.84 16.62
C MET A 122 -8.29 -5.25 17.00
N ALA A 123 -7.43 -6.26 16.79
CA ALA A 123 -7.74 -7.63 17.20
C ALA A 123 -7.87 -7.80 18.72
N GLU A 124 -7.09 -7.08 19.52
CA GLU A 124 -7.19 -7.13 20.98
C GLU A 124 -8.46 -6.44 21.50
N LEU A 125 -8.89 -5.35 20.85
CA LEU A 125 -9.93 -4.44 21.36
C LEU A 125 -11.27 -4.53 20.64
N TYR A 126 -11.43 -5.42 19.63
CA TYR A 126 -12.61 -5.38 18.74
C TYR A 126 -13.93 -5.48 19.51
N GLU A 127 -14.04 -6.29 20.56
CA GLU A 127 -15.26 -6.39 21.37
C GLU A 127 -15.61 -5.05 22.04
N GLN A 128 -14.62 -4.39 22.65
CA GLN A 128 -14.81 -3.08 23.27
C GLN A 128 -15.13 -2.01 22.22
N VAL A 129 -14.48 -2.08 21.05
CA VAL A 129 -14.78 -1.19 19.93
C VAL A 129 -16.26 -1.30 19.55
N LEU A 130 -16.73 -2.52 19.29
CA LEU A 130 -18.12 -2.78 18.86
C LEU A 130 -19.15 -2.38 19.93
N GLN A 131 -18.85 -2.59 21.21
CA GLN A 131 -19.72 -2.18 22.32
C GLN A 131 -19.85 -0.65 22.48
N ASN A 132 -18.89 0.11 21.97
CA ASN A 132 -18.86 1.57 22.06
C ASN A 132 -19.39 2.27 20.80
N LEU A 133 -19.84 1.53 19.79
CA LEU A 133 -20.54 2.09 18.64
C LEU A 133 -22.01 2.31 18.99
N LYS A 134 -22.57 3.45 18.58
CA LYS A 134 -24.01 3.68 18.70
C LYS A 134 -24.80 2.85 17.68
N PRO A 135 -26.05 2.46 17.99
CA PRO A 135 -26.93 1.87 16.99
C PRO A 135 -27.08 2.79 15.77
N GLY A 136 -26.99 2.22 14.57
CA GLY A 136 -27.05 2.97 13.31
C GLY A 136 -25.75 3.68 12.93
N ALA A 137 -24.67 3.57 13.72
CA ALA A 137 -23.37 4.10 13.35
C ALA A 137 -22.79 3.38 12.13
N THR A 138 -21.80 4.01 11.49
CA THR A 138 -20.94 3.39 10.50
C THR A 138 -19.55 3.18 11.06
N LEU A 139 -19.04 1.94 11.01
CA LEU A 139 -17.64 1.62 11.25
C LEU A 139 -16.88 1.64 9.92
N GLY A 140 -15.87 2.50 9.81
CA GLY A 140 -14.96 2.59 8.69
C GLY A 140 -13.60 1.98 9.02
N LEU A 141 -13.12 1.10 8.16
CA LEU A 141 -11.80 0.47 8.25
C LEU A 141 -10.92 0.92 7.07
N SER A 142 -9.64 1.16 7.31
CA SER A 142 -8.67 1.38 6.21
C SER A 142 -7.82 0.14 5.89
N HIS A 143 -8.20 -0.99 6.46
CA HIS A 143 -7.63 -2.29 6.19
C HIS A 143 -8.59 -3.40 6.67
N GLY A 144 -8.69 -4.49 5.92
CA GLY A 144 -9.55 -5.64 6.18
C GLY A 144 -9.01 -6.62 7.21
N PHE A 145 -7.89 -6.33 7.88
CA PHE A 145 -7.29 -7.20 8.90
C PHE A 145 -8.30 -7.69 9.95
N LEU A 146 -9.17 -6.79 10.42
CA LEU A 146 -10.17 -7.13 11.43
C LEU A 146 -11.13 -8.22 10.91
N ILE A 147 -11.48 -8.22 9.62
CA ILE A 147 -12.30 -9.26 9.00
C ILE A 147 -11.59 -10.60 9.04
N GLY A 148 -10.32 -10.64 8.63
CA GLY A 148 -9.53 -11.86 8.68
C GLY A 148 -9.36 -12.40 10.11
N HIS A 149 -9.15 -11.50 11.08
CA HIS A 149 -9.11 -11.88 12.50
C HIS A 149 -10.46 -12.45 12.99
N MET A 150 -11.56 -11.74 12.75
CA MET A 150 -12.89 -12.16 13.19
C MET A 150 -13.29 -13.51 12.60
N LYS A 151 -12.95 -13.77 11.32
CA LYS A 151 -13.10 -15.09 10.70
C LYS A 151 -12.31 -16.17 11.45
N ASN A 152 -11.06 -15.90 11.81
CA ASN A 152 -10.21 -16.85 12.55
C ASN A 152 -10.78 -17.22 13.92
N VAL A 153 -11.48 -16.30 14.58
CA VAL A 153 -12.06 -16.53 15.92
C VAL A 153 -13.57 -16.84 15.89
N GLY A 154 -14.19 -16.89 14.71
CA GLY A 154 -15.62 -17.14 14.55
C GLY A 154 -16.52 -16.01 15.05
N ALA A 155 -16.05 -14.76 15.01
CA ALA A 155 -16.79 -13.56 15.40
C ALA A 155 -17.46 -12.88 14.18
N SER A 156 -18.48 -12.07 14.45
CA SER A 156 -19.21 -11.27 13.46
C SER A 156 -19.48 -9.85 13.97
N PHE A 157 -19.73 -8.92 13.05
CA PHE A 157 -20.17 -7.57 13.44
C PHE A 157 -21.59 -7.60 14.01
N PRO A 158 -21.97 -6.62 14.85
CA PRO A 158 -23.36 -6.38 15.22
C PRO A 158 -24.20 -6.08 13.97
N ASP A 159 -25.45 -6.54 13.94
CA ASP A 159 -26.38 -6.38 12.82
C ASP A 159 -26.99 -4.96 12.71
N ASN A 160 -26.70 -4.10 13.67
CA ASN A 160 -27.29 -2.78 13.82
C ASN A 160 -26.34 -1.61 13.49
N ILE A 161 -25.24 -1.87 12.77
CA ILE A 161 -24.30 -0.84 12.28
C ILE A 161 -23.99 -1.03 10.79
N ASN A 162 -23.51 0.01 10.11
CA ASN A 162 -22.85 -0.17 8.81
C ASN A 162 -21.38 -0.53 9.02
N VAL A 163 -20.78 -1.29 8.09
CA VAL A 163 -19.34 -1.60 8.07
C VAL A 163 -18.81 -1.38 6.66
N ILE A 164 -17.87 -0.43 6.53
CA ILE A 164 -17.28 -0.02 5.25
C ILE A 164 -15.77 -0.02 5.31
N GLY A 165 -15.13 -0.16 4.15
CA GLY A 165 -13.69 -0.04 3.95
C GLY A 165 -13.36 1.12 3.02
N VAL A 166 -12.35 1.92 3.37
CA VAL A 166 -11.64 2.81 2.42
C VAL A 166 -10.15 2.69 2.72
N CYS A 167 -9.43 2.04 1.82
CA CYS A 167 -8.04 1.62 2.02
C CYS A 167 -7.13 2.35 1.02
N PRO A 168 -6.44 3.43 1.44
CA PRO A 168 -5.44 4.10 0.61
C PRO A 168 -4.30 3.14 0.25
N LYS A 169 -3.98 3.04 -1.04
CA LYS A 169 -2.89 2.22 -1.60
C LYS A 169 -1.56 2.97 -1.54
N GLY A 170 -1.16 3.25 -0.30
CA GLY A 170 0.05 3.99 0.04
C GLY A 170 0.12 4.36 1.52
N MET A 171 1.33 4.65 1.99
CA MET A 171 1.59 4.98 3.39
C MET A 171 0.92 6.30 3.81
N GLY A 172 0.53 6.43 5.08
CA GLY A 172 -0.16 7.63 5.59
C GLY A 172 0.57 8.96 5.31
N PRO A 173 1.89 9.07 5.49
CA PRO A 173 2.63 10.28 5.10
C PRO A 173 2.44 10.68 3.63
N SER A 174 2.35 9.73 2.72
CA SER A 174 2.12 9.99 1.29
C SER A 174 0.69 10.50 1.03
N VAL A 175 -0.31 9.95 1.75
CA VAL A 175 -1.72 10.42 1.71
C VAL A 175 -1.81 11.89 2.07
N ARG A 176 -1.13 12.34 3.13
CA ARG A 176 -1.12 13.77 3.50
C ARG A 176 -0.34 14.61 2.50
N ARG A 177 0.85 14.16 2.11
CA ARG A 177 1.76 14.96 1.30
C ARG A 177 1.20 15.25 -0.09
N LEU A 178 0.69 14.23 -0.78
CA LEU A 178 0.08 14.40 -2.10
C LEU A 178 -1.21 15.23 -2.02
N TYR A 179 -2.02 15.06 -0.96
CA TYR A 179 -3.20 15.89 -0.74
C TYR A 179 -2.86 17.38 -0.67
N VAL A 180 -1.79 17.72 0.06
CA VAL A 180 -1.28 19.10 0.17
C VAL A 180 -0.72 19.60 -1.16
N GLN A 181 0.10 18.80 -1.86
CA GLN A 181 0.63 19.16 -3.18
C GLN A 181 -0.50 19.39 -4.21
N GLY A 182 -1.58 18.62 -4.09
CA GLY A 182 -2.77 18.71 -4.92
C GLY A 182 -3.68 19.91 -4.65
N MET A 183 -3.37 20.76 -3.66
CA MET A 183 -4.17 21.95 -3.36
C MET A 183 -4.27 22.92 -4.56
N SER A 184 -3.25 22.97 -5.41
CA SER A 184 -3.16 23.89 -6.55
C SER A 184 -3.63 23.31 -7.89
N VAL A 185 -3.95 22.01 -7.98
CA VAL A 185 -4.17 21.31 -9.27
C VAL A 185 -5.40 20.39 -9.30
N ASN A 186 -6.56 20.86 -8.81
CA ASN A 186 -7.81 20.08 -8.72
C ASN A 186 -7.70 18.74 -7.94
N GLY A 187 -6.66 18.57 -7.13
CA GLY A 187 -6.41 17.39 -6.33
C GLY A 187 -5.23 16.54 -6.83
N ALA A 188 -4.51 15.99 -5.88
CA ALA A 188 -3.55 14.92 -6.01
C ALA A 188 -3.64 14.11 -4.70
N GLY A 189 -3.29 12.84 -4.73
CA GLY A 189 -3.46 11.98 -3.57
C GLY A 189 -3.06 10.54 -3.88
N ILE A 190 -3.41 9.66 -2.96
CA ILE A 190 -3.18 8.22 -3.07
C ILE A 190 -4.49 7.55 -3.47
N ASN A 191 -4.45 6.66 -4.48
CA ASN A 191 -5.63 5.90 -4.90
C ASN A 191 -6.16 5.07 -3.72
N SER A 192 -7.46 4.82 -3.68
CA SER A 192 -8.04 3.97 -2.64
C SER A 192 -8.88 2.87 -3.24
N SER A 193 -8.87 1.71 -2.61
CA SER A 193 -9.99 0.78 -2.76
C SER A 193 -11.09 1.14 -1.75
N PHE A 194 -12.32 0.74 -2.03
CA PHE A 194 -13.41 0.79 -1.04
C PHE A 194 -14.19 -0.53 -1.02
N ALA A 195 -14.77 -0.86 0.13
CA ALA A 195 -15.54 -2.06 0.34
C ALA A 195 -16.79 -1.76 1.17
N ILE A 196 -17.85 -2.54 0.95
CA ILE A 196 -19.07 -2.52 1.75
C ILE A 196 -19.24 -3.92 2.32
N GLU A 197 -18.99 -4.06 3.63
CA GLU A 197 -19.12 -5.35 4.34
C GLU A 197 -20.55 -5.50 4.88
N GLN A 198 -21.12 -4.42 5.41
CA GLN A 198 -22.48 -4.39 5.94
C GLN A 198 -23.14 -3.05 5.65
N ASP A 199 -24.35 -3.09 5.07
CA ASP A 199 -25.18 -1.91 4.79
C ASP A 199 -26.61 -2.14 5.31
N ILE A 200 -26.98 -1.44 6.37
CA ILE A 200 -28.27 -1.61 7.07
C ILE A 200 -29.33 -0.57 6.66
N ASP A 201 -28.90 0.51 6.00
CA ASP A 201 -29.76 1.67 5.72
C ASP A 201 -29.62 2.24 4.29
N GLY A 202 -28.77 1.62 3.46
CA GLY A 202 -28.58 1.97 2.05
C GLY A 202 -27.73 3.23 1.84
N ARG A 203 -26.98 3.67 2.86
CA ARG A 203 -26.07 4.82 2.81
C ARG A 203 -24.59 4.44 2.72
N ALA A 204 -24.24 3.17 3.01
CA ALA A 204 -22.85 2.74 3.18
C ALA A 204 -21.97 3.08 1.96
N THR A 205 -22.49 2.89 0.74
CA THR A 205 -21.73 3.17 -0.50
C THR A 205 -21.36 4.65 -0.63
N ASP A 206 -22.32 5.57 -0.46
CA ASP A 206 -22.05 7.00 -0.59
C ASP A 206 -21.19 7.54 0.56
N LEU A 207 -21.30 6.96 1.77
CA LEU A 207 -20.41 7.26 2.90
C LEU A 207 -18.96 6.86 2.61
N ALA A 208 -18.74 5.65 2.06
CA ALA A 208 -17.39 5.18 1.70
C ALA A 208 -16.78 6.02 0.57
N LEU A 209 -17.56 6.32 -0.47
CA LEU A 209 -17.10 7.17 -1.57
C LEU A 209 -16.83 8.61 -1.09
N GLY A 210 -17.69 9.16 -0.24
CA GLY A 210 -17.49 10.47 0.38
C GLY A 210 -16.22 10.53 1.21
N TRP A 211 -15.93 9.48 2.00
CA TRP A 211 -14.70 9.37 2.75
C TRP A 211 -13.48 9.31 1.82
N SER A 212 -13.50 8.47 0.78
CA SER A 212 -12.40 8.37 -0.18
C SER A 212 -12.13 9.68 -0.93
N VAL A 213 -13.18 10.38 -1.38
CA VAL A 213 -13.05 11.69 -2.02
C VAL A 213 -12.48 12.72 -1.05
N ALA A 214 -12.96 12.74 0.21
CA ALA A 214 -12.52 13.71 1.21
C ALA A 214 -11.06 13.51 1.65
N ILE A 215 -10.51 12.30 1.57
CA ILE A 215 -9.07 12.06 1.80
C ILE A 215 -8.21 12.34 0.56
N GLY A 216 -8.83 12.64 -0.58
CA GLY A 216 -8.18 13.10 -1.81
C GLY A 216 -7.79 12.01 -2.80
N SER A 217 -8.43 10.84 -2.77
CA SER A 217 -8.11 9.75 -3.70
C SER A 217 -8.27 10.20 -5.17
N PRO A 218 -7.26 10.07 -6.05
CA PRO A 218 -7.38 10.42 -7.47
C PRO A 218 -8.44 9.59 -8.19
N TYR A 219 -8.56 8.32 -7.82
CA TYR A 219 -9.72 7.50 -8.11
C TYR A 219 -9.92 6.46 -7.00
N THR A 220 -11.14 5.95 -6.94
CA THR A 220 -11.59 4.94 -5.99
C THR A 220 -12.19 3.76 -6.73
N PHE A 221 -11.74 2.54 -6.44
CA PHE A 221 -12.25 1.30 -7.06
C PHE A 221 -12.84 0.35 -6.01
N GLN A 222 -13.83 -0.45 -6.39
CA GLN A 222 -14.49 -1.36 -5.45
C GLN A 222 -13.68 -2.64 -5.23
N THR A 223 -13.65 -3.11 -3.98
CA THR A 223 -13.16 -4.41 -3.55
C THR A 223 -14.07 -4.99 -2.46
N THR A 224 -13.68 -6.12 -1.88
CA THR A 224 -14.21 -6.60 -0.60
C THR A 224 -13.13 -6.50 0.46
N LEU A 225 -13.49 -6.35 1.74
CA LEU A 225 -12.47 -6.34 2.79
C LEU A 225 -11.69 -7.66 2.86
N GLU A 226 -12.28 -8.77 2.42
CA GLU A 226 -11.57 -10.05 2.29
C GLU A 226 -10.51 -10.05 1.20
N SER A 227 -10.85 -9.55 0.00
CA SER A 227 -9.88 -9.40 -1.09
C SER A 227 -8.78 -8.43 -0.68
N GLU A 228 -9.16 -7.32 -0.06
CA GLU A 228 -8.25 -6.27 0.36
C GLU A 228 -7.23 -6.76 1.39
N TYR A 229 -7.63 -7.44 2.47
CA TYR A 229 -6.62 -7.88 3.45
C TYR A 229 -5.68 -8.93 2.85
N LYS A 230 -6.20 -9.77 1.94
CA LYS A 230 -5.40 -10.78 1.26
C LYS A 230 -4.37 -10.14 0.34
N SER A 231 -4.75 -9.14 -0.44
CA SER A 231 -3.82 -8.47 -1.37
C SER A 231 -2.82 -7.58 -0.64
N ASP A 232 -3.27 -6.83 0.37
CA ASP A 232 -2.49 -5.81 1.07
C ASP A 232 -1.41 -6.44 1.98
N ILE A 233 -1.79 -7.35 2.88
CA ILE A 233 -0.85 -8.06 3.79
C ILE A 233 0.18 -8.86 2.98
N TYR A 234 -0.25 -9.44 1.86
CA TYR A 234 0.62 -10.12 0.91
C TYR A 234 1.56 -9.15 0.18
N GLY A 235 1.03 -8.04 -0.35
CA GLY A 235 1.78 -7.04 -1.12
C GLY A 235 2.90 -6.40 -0.31
N GLU A 236 2.63 -6.01 0.94
CA GLU A 236 3.62 -5.41 1.86
C GLU A 236 4.75 -6.39 2.23
N ARG A 237 4.52 -7.70 2.12
CA ARG A 237 5.56 -8.75 2.27
C ARG A 237 6.27 -9.04 0.96
N GLY A 238 5.53 -8.92 -0.14
CA GLY A 238 6.02 -8.99 -1.50
C GLY A 238 6.72 -7.70 -1.93
N ILE A 239 6.44 -7.27 -3.15
CA ILE A 239 7.23 -6.26 -3.86
C ILE A 239 7.17 -4.86 -3.24
N LEU A 240 6.15 -4.57 -2.43
CA LEU A 240 5.95 -3.24 -1.86
C LEU A 240 7.04 -2.92 -0.82
N LEU A 241 7.42 -3.88 0.04
CA LEU A 241 8.45 -3.67 1.06
C LEU A 241 9.40 -4.86 1.22
N GLY A 242 8.89 -6.05 1.57
CA GLY A 242 9.72 -7.20 1.93
C GLY A 242 10.60 -7.70 0.79
N ALA A 243 10.00 -8.05 -0.35
CA ALA A 243 10.73 -8.57 -1.49
C ALA A 243 11.73 -7.56 -2.06
N VAL A 244 11.35 -6.28 -2.21
CA VAL A 244 12.29 -5.25 -2.71
C VAL A 244 13.47 -5.05 -1.77
N HIS A 245 13.27 -5.14 -0.44
CA HIS A 245 14.39 -5.11 0.52
C HIS A 245 15.33 -6.31 0.30
N GLY A 246 14.81 -7.53 0.24
CA GLY A 246 15.63 -8.74 0.00
C GLY A 246 16.34 -8.73 -1.36
N ILE A 247 15.69 -8.22 -2.41
CA ILE A 247 16.28 -8.05 -3.74
C ILE A 247 17.49 -7.11 -3.66
N ILE A 248 17.35 -5.95 -3.00
CA ILE A 248 18.43 -4.96 -2.91
C ILE A 248 19.63 -5.52 -2.13
N GLU A 249 19.39 -6.14 -0.97
CA GLU A 249 20.47 -6.73 -0.14
C GLU A 249 21.23 -7.80 -0.94
N SER A 250 20.50 -8.72 -1.59
CA SER A 250 21.10 -9.81 -2.34
C SER A 250 21.86 -9.34 -3.59
N LEU A 251 21.32 -8.38 -4.35
CA LEU A 251 21.99 -7.80 -5.51
C LEU A 251 23.21 -6.98 -5.11
N TYR A 252 23.13 -6.18 -4.03
CA TYR A 252 24.27 -5.45 -3.50
C TYR A 252 25.44 -6.39 -3.19
N GLN A 253 25.18 -7.45 -2.40
CA GLN A 253 26.20 -8.42 -2.03
C GLN A 253 26.75 -9.16 -3.26
N ARG A 254 25.88 -9.53 -4.20
CA ARG A 254 26.29 -10.15 -5.47
C ARG A 254 27.23 -9.25 -6.26
N PHE A 255 26.88 -7.99 -6.48
CA PHE A 255 27.72 -7.06 -7.25
C PHE A 255 29.07 -6.81 -6.57
N VAL A 256 29.10 -6.64 -5.25
CA VAL A 256 30.35 -6.53 -4.49
C VAL A 256 31.20 -7.79 -4.66
N SER A 257 30.61 -8.98 -4.57
CA SER A 257 31.33 -10.25 -4.76
C SER A 257 31.90 -10.43 -6.16
N GLN A 258 31.31 -9.77 -7.16
CA GLN A 258 31.76 -9.76 -8.56
C GLN A 258 32.80 -8.66 -8.84
N GLY A 259 33.26 -7.94 -7.80
CA GLY A 259 34.31 -6.94 -7.89
C GLY A 259 33.84 -5.52 -8.16
N MET A 260 32.51 -5.26 -8.11
CA MET A 260 31.99 -3.89 -8.17
C MET A 260 32.36 -3.12 -6.89
N SER A 261 32.60 -1.81 -7.00
CA SER A 261 32.74 -0.96 -5.82
C SER A 261 31.46 -1.01 -4.99
N ARG A 262 31.55 -0.71 -3.69
CA ARG A 262 30.39 -0.72 -2.79
C ARG A 262 29.37 0.33 -3.22
N GLU A 263 29.85 1.49 -3.60
CA GLU A 263 29.06 2.64 -4.04
C GLU A 263 28.33 2.31 -5.33
N ASP A 264 29.02 1.70 -6.31
CA ASP A 264 28.40 1.30 -7.56
C ASP A 264 27.45 0.10 -7.38
N ALA A 265 27.75 -0.82 -6.47
CA ALA A 265 26.83 -1.91 -6.13
C ALA A 265 25.53 -1.36 -5.54
N PHE A 266 25.60 -0.33 -4.68
CA PHE A 266 24.41 0.37 -4.18
C PHE A 266 23.67 1.10 -5.30
N ARG A 267 24.39 1.81 -6.19
CA ARG A 267 23.77 2.51 -7.34
C ARG A 267 23.06 1.53 -8.28
N ASN A 268 23.68 0.39 -8.58
CA ASN A 268 23.15 -0.63 -9.49
C ASN A 268 22.04 -1.49 -8.85
N SER A 269 21.84 -1.42 -7.54
CA SER A 269 20.75 -2.12 -6.83
C SER A 269 19.66 -1.13 -6.39
N ALA A 270 19.84 -0.47 -5.26
CA ALA A 270 18.83 0.39 -4.64
C ALA A 270 18.47 1.62 -5.48
N GLU A 271 19.46 2.40 -5.94
CA GLU A 271 19.18 3.61 -6.73
C GLU A 271 18.60 3.25 -8.10
N ALA A 272 19.09 2.19 -8.75
CA ALA A 272 18.54 1.71 -10.02
C ALA A 272 17.04 1.38 -9.91
N ILE A 273 16.64 0.64 -8.87
CA ILE A 273 15.23 0.30 -8.62
C ILE A 273 14.40 1.55 -8.33
N THR A 274 14.84 2.35 -7.37
CA THR A 274 14.05 3.47 -6.82
C THR A 274 14.07 4.73 -7.69
N GLY A 275 15.05 4.84 -8.59
CA GLY A 275 15.20 5.93 -9.55
C GLY A 275 14.68 5.57 -10.94
N PRO A 276 15.56 5.25 -11.93
CA PRO A 276 15.17 5.10 -13.32
C PRO A 276 14.13 4.00 -13.55
N ILE A 277 14.25 2.84 -12.91
CA ILE A 277 13.28 1.74 -13.07
C ILE A 277 11.89 2.19 -12.60
N SER A 278 11.76 2.71 -11.38
CA SER A 278 10.48 3.22 -10.86
C SER A 278 9.89 4.32 -11.73
N ARG A 279 10.70 5.29 -12.19
CA ARG A 279 10.24 6.38 -13.07
C ARG A 279 9.68 5.86 -14.39
N ILE A 280 10.38 4.91 -15.03
CA ILE A 280 9.93 4.31 -16.30
C ILE A 280 8.65 3.52 -16.08
N ILE A 281 8.57 2.68 -15.05
CA ILE A 281 7.36 1.90 -14.74
C ILE A 281 6.19 2.82 -14.46
N SER A 282 6.41 3.89 -13.70
CA SER A 282 5.37 4.86 -13.35
C SER A 282 4.76 5.48 -14.61
N LYS A 283 5.60 5.95 -15.55
CA LYS A 283 5.14 6.70 -16.74
C LYS A 283 4.74 5.82 -17.92
N ASN A 284 5.41 4.68 -18.09
CA ASN A 284 5.38 3.90 -19.33
C ASN A 284 5.15 2.40 -19.11
N GLY A 285 5.05 1.94 -17.86
CA GLY A 285 4.77 0.54 -17.53
C GLY A 285 6.00 -0.37 -17.55
N LEU A 286 5.78 -1.64 -17.22
CA LEU A 286 6.85 -2.64 -17.01
C LEU A 286 7.63 -2.94 -18.29
N ILE A 287 6.93 -3.08 -19.42
CA ILE A 287 7.54 -3.42 -20.71
C ILE A 287 8.51 -2.32 -21.19
N ALA A 288 8.26 -1.06 -20.86
CA ALA A 288 9.11 0.05 -21.24
C ALA A 288 10.51 -0.03 -20.59
N VAL A 289 10.64 -0.66 -19.42
CA VAL A 289 11.96 -0.91 -18.81
C VAL A 289 12.77 -1.90 -19.65
N TYR A 290 12.12 -2.98 -20.12
CA TYR A 290 12.74 -3.95 -21.01
C TYR A 290 13.15 -3.33 -22.36
N GLU A 291 12.40 -2.36 -22.83
CA GLU A 291 12.77 -1.60 -24.03
C GLU A 291 13.95 -0.66 -23.77
N ALA A 292 13.95 0.02 -22.61
CA ALA A 292 14.96 1.00 -22.21
C ALA A 292 16.34 0.40 -21.90
N VAL A 293 16.44 -0.85 -21.46
CA VAL A 293 17.76 -1.52 -21.27
C VAL A 293 18.51 -1.75 -22.58
N GLY A 294 17.86 -1.59 -23.74
CA GLY A 294 18.50 -1.64 -25.05
C GLY A 294 18.91 -3.04 -25.51
N ALA A 295 19.39 -3.15 -26.75
CA ALA A 295 19.75 -4.45 -27.35
C ALA A 295 20.85 -5.17 -26.55
N ASP A 296 21.82 -4.42 -26.04
CA ASP A 296 22.97 -4.96 -25.33
C ASP A 296 22.59 -5.50 -23.95
N GLY A 297 21.65 -4.84 -23.24
CA GLY A 297 21.22 -5.24 -21.89
C GLY A 297 20.07 -6.26 -21.85
N ARG A 298 19.38 -6.51 -22.98
CA ARG A 298 18.24 -7.43 -23.03
C ARG A 298 18.63 -8.85 -22.65
N ARG A 299 19.83 -9.29 -22.98
CA ARG A 299 20.28 -10.66 -22.67
C ARG A 299 20.41 -10.87 -21.16
N GLU A 300 21.00 -9.91 -20.46
CA GLU A 300 21.13 -9.93 -19.00
C GLU A 300 19.76 -9.80 -18.33
N PHE A 301 18.89 -8.91 -18.82
CA PHE A 301 17.52 -8.81 -18.33
C PHE A 301 16.78 -10.14 -18.46
N GLU A 302 16.79 -10.75 -19.64
CA GLU A 302 16.05 -11.99 -19.91
C GLU A 302 16.57 -13.16 -19.08
N ALA A 303 17.89 -13.25 -18.91
CA ALA A 303 18.50 -14.24 -18.03
C ALA A 303 18.07 -14.03 -16.57
N ALA A 304 18.22 -12.81 -16.05
CA ALA A 304 17.85 -12.47 -14.68
C ALA A 304 16.35 -12.67 -14.42
N TYR A 305 15.50 -12.30 -15.37
CA TYR A 305 14.06 -12.51 -15.29
C TYR A 305 13.71 -13.99 -15.25
N ALA A 306 14.24 -14.78 -16.19
CA ALA A 306 13.91 -16.20 -16.32
C ALA A 306 14.46 -17.06 -15.16
N SER A 307 15.55 -16.63 -14.51
CA SER A 307 16.06 -17.28 -13.30
C SER A 307 15.28 -16.86 -12.05
N ALA A 308 14.97 -15.57 -11.90
CA ALA A 308 14.35 -15.05 -10.68
C ALA A 308 12.86 -15.39 -10.58
N TYR A 309 12.10 -15.28 -11.68
CA TYR A 309 10.63 -15.47 -11.68
C TYR A 309 10.18 -16.76 -10.98
N PRO A 310 10.68 -17.97 -11.32
CA PRO A 310 10.23 -19.18 -10.65
C PRO A 310 10.60 -19.21 -9.17
N ALA A 311 11.78 -18.71 -8.81
CA ALA A 311 12.31 -18.73 -7.46
C ALA A 311 11.49 -17.82 -6.52
N VAL A 312 11.25 -16.58 -6.93
CA VAL A 312 10.47 -15.62 -6.13
C VAL A 312 8.98 -15.96 -6.10
N LYS A 313 8.46 -16.59 -7.16
CA LYS A 313 7.06 -17.05 -7.20
C LYS A 313 6.76 -18.11 -6.14
N GLU A 314 7.73 -18.95 -5.78
CA GLU A 314 7.60 -19.91 -4.69
C GLU A 314 7.34 -19.20 -3.35
N ILE A 315 8.18 -18.22 -3.01
CA ILE A 315 8.02 -17.44 -1.78
C ILE A 315 6.73 -16.62 -1.78
N LEU A 316 6.37 -16.01 -2.91
CA LEU A 316 5.12 -15.25 -3.04
C LEU A 316 3.89 -16.16 -2.86
N ALA A 317 3.90 -17.36 -3.44
CA ALA A 317 2.83 -18.33 -3.22
C ALA A 317 2.70 -18.71 -1.73
N GLU A 318 3.83 -18.97 -1.05
CA GLU A 318 3.85 -19.26 0.40
C GLU A 318 3.28 -18.10 1.21
N ILE A 319 3.67 -16.86 0.91
CA ILE A 319 3.13 -15.67 1.60
C ILE A 319 1.62 -15.60 1.42
N TYR A 320 1.12 -15.76 0.18
CA TYR A 320 -0.31 -15.65 -0.09
C TYR A 320 -1.10 -16.72 0.68
N ASP A 321 -0.62 -17.97 0.69
CA ASP A 321 -1.27 -19.07 1.42
C ASP A 321 -1.27 -18.84 2.93
N GLU A 322 -0.17 -18.31 3.50
CA GLU A 322 -0.09 -17.96 4.92
C GLU A 322 -1.04 -16.81 5.31
N VAL A 323 -1.26 -15.85 4.40
CA VAL A 323 -2.23 -14.76 4.60
C VAL A 323 -3.65 -15.28 4.48
N ALA A 324 -3.97 -15.99 3.40
CA ALA A 324 -5.31 -16.48 3.10
C ALA A 324 -5.80 -17.51 4.13
N SER A 325 -4.90 -18.31 4.71
CA SER A 325 -5.20 -19.25 5.80
C SER A 325 -5.39 -18.59 7.16
N GLY A 326 -5.05 -17.30 7.30
CA GLY A 326 -5.11 -16.57 8.56
C GLY A 326 -3.90 -16.77 9.49
N ASN A 327 -2.92 -17.59 9.10
CA ASN A 327 -1.69 -17.81 9.86
C ASN A 327 -0.89 -16.52 10.03
N GLU A 328 -0.77 -15.73 8.97
CA GLU A 328 0.00 -14.49 8.97
C GLU A 328 -0.65 -13.43 9.86
N ILE A 329 -1.98 -13.31 9.81
CA ILE A 329 -2.78 -12.45 10.71
C ILE A 329 -2.52 -12.83 12.16
N ARG A 330 -2.63 -14.11 12.50
CA ARG A 330 -2.35 -14.60 13.85
C ARG A 330 -0.91 -14.29 14.28
N SER A 331 0.06 -14.47 13.38
CA SER A 331 1.48 -14.15 13.63
C SER A 331 1.68 -12.67 13.98
N VAL A 332 1.02 -11.76 13.28
CA VAL A 332 1.06 -10.31 13.55
C VAL A 332 0.47 -9.98 14.93
N ILE A 333 -0.67 -10.56 15.28
CA ILE A 333 -1.31 -10.37 16.61
C ILE A 333 -0.35 -10.78 17.72
N LEU A 334 0.20 -12.01 17.64
CA LEU A 334 1.13 -12.52 18.64
C LEU A 334 2.44 -11.72 18.68
N ALA A 335 2.87 -11.15 17.56
CA ALA A 335 4.02 -10.25 17.52
C ALA A 335 3.71 -8.94 18.27
N GLY A 336 2.51 -8.39 18.15
CA GLY A 336 2.07 -7.20 18.90
C GLY A 336 2.30 -7.32 20.40
N ASP A 337 2.01 -8.49 20.98
CA ASP A 337 2.29 -8.76 22.39
C ASP A 337 3.78 -8.83 22.71
N ARG A 338 4.58 -9.48 21.86
CA ARG A 338 6.04 -9.54 22.04
C ARG A 338 6.69 -8.17 21.93
N LEU A 339 6.16 -7.28 21.08
CA LEU A 339 6.67 -5.91 20.91
C LEU A 339 6.55 -5.06 22.18
N LYS A 340 5.66 -5.42 23.13
CA LYS A 340 5.55 -4.76 24.44
C LYS A 340 6.85 -4.86 25.24
N SER A 341 7.64 -5.93 25.06
CA SER A 341 8.93 -6.15 25.74
C SER A 341 10.14 -6.15 24.81
N GLN A 342 9.96 -6.44 23.52
CA GLN A 342 11.01 -6.52 22.51
C GLN A 342 10.63 -5.70 21.27
N PRO A 343 10.88 -4.37 21.26
CA PRO A 343 10.54 -3.53 20.13
C PRO A 343 11.33 -3.91 18.86
N MET A 344 10.77 -3.60 17.68
CA MET A 344 11.44 -3.83 16.40
C MET A 344 12.79 -3.10 16.33
N GLY A 345 13.83 -3.80 15.90
CA GLY A 345 15.14 -3.22 15.60
C GLY A 345 15.17 -2.40 14.30
N LYS A 346 16.28 -1.67 14.13
CA LYS A 346 16.61 -0.96 12.89
C LYS A 346 17.03 -1.95 11.80
N ILE A 347 16.68 -1.64 10.55
CA ILE A 347 16.99 -2.48 9.37
C ILE A 347 17.96 -1.81 8.39
N ASP A 348 18.32 -0.54 8.63
CA ASP A 348 19.21 0.28 7.80
C ASP A 348 20.65 0.34 8.35
N GLY A 349 21.00 -0.58 9.25
CA GLY A 349 22.32 -0.63 9.89
C GLY A 349 23.36 -1.50 9.17
N THR A 350 22.96 -2.21 8.11
CA THR A 350 23.85 -3.08 7.31
C THR A 350 24.80 -2.26 6.43
N GLU A 351 25.80 -2.91 5.83
CA GLU A 351 26.81 -2.25 4.99
C GLU A 351 26.17 -1.49 3.81
N ALA A 352 25.23 -2.14 3.10
CA ALA A 352 24.55 -1.54 1.95
C ALA A 352 23.91 -0.18 2.30
N TRP A 353 23.17 -0.12 3.41
CA TRP A 353 22.45 1.09 3.81
C TRP A 353 23.36 2.19 4.37
N LYS A 354 24.49 1.82 4.99
CA LYS A 354 25.53 2.77 5.39
C LYS A 354 26.19 3.41 4.18
N VAL A 355 26.62 2.60 3.21
CA VAL A 355 27.18 3.08 1.93
C VAL A 355 26.15 3.95 1.20
N GLY A 356 24.87 3.57 1.25
CA GLY A 356 23.80 4.37 0.67
C GLY A 356 23.68 5.79 1.22
N GLN A 357 24.11 6.07 2.46
CA GLN A 357 24.11 7.43 3.00
C GLN A 357 25.07 8.33 2.22
N ASP A 358 26.29 7.84 1.97
CA ASP A 358 27.31 8.57 1.22
C ASP A 358 26.94 8.68 -0.26
N VAL A 359 26.43 7.61 -0.87
CA VAL A 359 25.95 7.63 -2.27
C VAL A 359 24.85 8.67 -2.47
N ARG A 360 23.91 8.80 -1.52
CA ARG A 360 22.84 9.80 -1.58
C ARG A 360 23.35 11.23 -1.38
N ALA A 361 24.35 11.43 -0.53
CA ALA A 361 24.95 12.74 -0.29
C ALA A 361 25.62 13.33 -1.55
N GLU A 362 26.11 12.47 -2.45
CA GLU A 362 26.79 12.84 -3.70
C GLU A 362 25.92 12.57 -4.95
N ARG A 363 24.61 12.31 -4.77
CA ARG A 363 23.76 11.83 -5.85
C ARG A 363 23.54 12.89 -6.93
N ILE A 364 23.61 12.41 -8.17
CA ILE A 364 23.12 13.09 -9.37
C ILE A 364 22.15 12.13 -10.05
N ASP A 365 20.86 12.46 -10.03
CA ASP A 365 19.76 11.57 -10.41
C ASP A 365 19.83 11.07 -11.85
N GLU A 366 20.37 11.89 -12.76
CA GLU A 366 20.55 11.57 -14.18
C GLU A 366 21.65 10.52 -14.40
N ASN A 367 22.57 10.37 -13.45
CA ASN A 367 23.70 9.46 -13.53
C ASN A 367 23.40 8.07 -12.93
N ILE A 368 22.21 7.87 -12.37
CA ILE A 368 21.82 6.57 -11.80
C ILE A 368 21.72 5.53 -12.93
N PRO A 369 22.41 4.38 -12.82
CA PRO A 369 22.41 3.38 -13.88
C PRO A 369 21.06 2.66 -14.00
N LEU A 370 20.65 2.38 -15.23
CA LEU A 370 19.62 1.38 -15.51
C LEU A 370 20.28 0.00 -15.65
N ASN A 371 20.48 -0.71 -14.53
CA ASN A 371 21.13 -2.01 -14.53
C ASN A 371 20.19 -3.12 -15.05
N PRO A 372 20.52 -3.85 -16.13
CA PRO A 372 19.59 -4.82 -16.71
C PRO A 372 19.33 -6.05 -15.83
N THR A 373 20.33 -6.54 -15.08
CA THR A 373 20.15 -7.65 -14.14
C THR A 373 19.19 -7.28 -13.03
N THR A 374 19.41 -6.10 -12.42
CA THR A 374 18.52 -5.55 -11.38
C THR A 374 17.09 -5.38 -11.90
N ALA A 375 16.93 -4.81 -13.10
CA ALA A 375 15.63 -4.67 -13.74
C ALA A 375 14.95 -6.03 -13.98
N GLY A 376 15.70 -7.04 -14.44
CA GLY A 376 15.19 -8.38 -14.66
C GLY A 376 14.68 -9.05 -13.39
N VAL A 377 15.44 -8.98 -12.28
CA VAL A 377 15.03 -9.54 -10.98
C VAL A 377 13.81 -8.81 -10.40
N TYR A 378 13.82 -7.48 -10.43
CA TYR A 378 12.74 -6.67 -9.88
C TYR A 378 11.42 -6.89 -10.63
N ILE A 379 11.46 -6.85 -11.97
CA ILE A 379 10.27 -7.06 -12.80
C ILE A 379 9.80 -8.51 -12.77
N ALA A 380 10.70 -9.50 -12.67
CA ALA A 380 10.31 -10.88 -12.44
C ALA A 380 9.50 -11.04 -11.15
N THR A 381 9.90 -10.34 -10.08
CA THR A 381 9.19 -10.37 -8.81
C THR A 381 7.84 -9.67 -8.89
N MET A 382 7.75 -8.50 -9.55
CA MET A 382 6.47 -7.85 -9.84
C MET A 382 5.52 -8.76 -10.61
N MET A 383 6.01 -9.39 -11.68
CA MET A 383 5.20 -10.27 -12.53
C MET A 383 4.77 -11.54 -11.80
N ALA A 384 5.65 -12.17 -11.01
CA ALA A 384 5.28 -13.29 -10.17
C ALA A 384 4.19 -12.90 -9.16
N GLN A 385 4.29 -11.70 -8.59
CA GLN A 385 3.30 -11.19 -7.66
C GLN A 385 1.93 -10.99 -8.33
N ILE A 386 1.93 -10.35 -9.50
CA ILE A 386 0.76 -10.15 -10.36
C ILE A 386 0.07 -11.49 -10.64
N ASP A 387 0.83 -12.49 -11.06
CA ASP A 387 0.27 -13.77 -11.47
C ASP A 387 -0.39 -14.53 -10.32
N ILE A 388 0.15 -14.43 -9.09
CA ILE A 388 -0.45 -15.03 -7.90
C ILE A 388 -1.78 -14.34 -7.56
N LEU A 389 -1.86 -13.01 -7.61
CA LEU A 389 -3.11 -12.30 -7.34
C LEU A 389 -4.17 -12.60 -8.41
N LEU A 390 -3.78 -12.65 -9.68
CA LEU A 390 -4.70 -13.01 -10.77
C LEU A 390 -5.19 -14.45 -10.66
N ALA A 391 -4.31 -15.39 -10.30
CA ALA A 391 -4.68 -16.79 -10.05
C ALA A 391 -5.67 -16.93 -8.89
N ASN A 392 -5.62 -16.02 -7.91
CA ASN A 392 -6.54 -15.95 -6.78
C ASN A 392 -7.74 -15.01 -6.99
N ASN A 393 -8.00 -14.61 -8.25
CA ASN A 393 -9.19 -13.88 -8.68
C ASN A 393 -9.34 -12.45 -8.12
N HIS A 394 -8.24 -11.80 -7.75
CA HIS A 394 -8.28 -10.38 -7.38
C HIS A 394 -8.70 -9.49 -8.58
N PRO A 395 -9.41 -8.37 -8.34
CA PRO A 395 -9.71 -7.37 -9.38
C PRO A 395 -8.44 -6.81 -10.03
N TYR A 396 -8.49 -6.44 -11.30
CA TYR A 396 -7.32 -5.92 -12.01
C TYR A 396 -6.83 -4.59 -11.44
N SER A 397 -7.73 -3.69 -11.04
CA SER A 397 -7.33 -2.45 -10.35
C SER A 397 -6.57 -2.75 -9.06
N GLU A 398 -7.00 -3.74 -8.29
CA GLU A 398 -6.33 -4.16 -7.06
C GLU A 398 -4.94 -4.71 -7.37
N VAL A 399 -4.83 -5.65 -8.32
CA VAL A 399 -3.54 -6.21 -8.75
C VAL A 399 -2.56 -5.13 -9.21
N ALA A 400 -3.03 -4.17 -10.03
CA ALA A 400 -2.19 -3.09 -10.54
C ALA A 400 -1.73 -2.13 -9.44
N ASN A 401 -2.61 -1.78 -8.48
CA ASN A 401 -2.20 -0.91 -7.38
C ASN A 401 -1.22 -1.59 -6.42
N GLU A 402 -1.54 -2.81 -6.00
CA GLU A 402 -0.81 -3.58 -4.97
C GLU A 402 0.54 -4.14 -5.45
N SER A 403 0.77 -4.18 -6.76
CA SER A 403 1.98 -4.79 -7.34
C SER A 403 2.84 -3.84 -8.17
N VAL A 404 2.30 -2.67 -8.53
CA VAL A 404 2.97 -1.74 -9.45
C VAL A 404 2.84 -0.31 -8.96
N ILE A 405 1.63 0.24 -8.92
CA ILE A 405 1.42 1.69 -8.73
C ILE A 405 1.89 2.13 -7.35
N GLU A 406 1.50 1.42 -6.29
CA GLU A 406 1.90 1.78 -4.94
C GLU A 406 3.43 1.72 -4.75
N ALA A 407 4.08 0.70 -5.31
CA ALA A 407 5.54 0.59 -5.26
C ALA A 407 6.21 1.82 -5.87
N VAL A 408 5.84 2.21 -7.09
CA VAL A 408 6.59 3.23 -7.84
C VAL A 408 6.13 4.67 -7.57
N ASP A 409 4.89 4.89 -7.14
CA ASP A 409 4.33 6.23 -6.92
C ASP A 409 4.22 6.61 -5.42
N SER A 410 4.31 5.65 -4.51
CA SER A 410 4.23 5.92 -3.06
C SER A 410 5.49 5.46 -2.31
N LEU A 411 5.88 4.19 -2.42
CA LEU A 411 6.86 3.59 -1.50
C LEU A 411 8.32 3.81 -1.92
N ASN A 412 8.67 3.47 -3.16
CA ASN A 412 10.02 3.62 -3.68
C ASN A 412 10.57 5.05 -3.59
N PRO A 413 9.79 6.13 -3.78
CA PRO A 413 10.25 7.49 -3.54
C PRO A 413 10.77 7.73 -2.11
N TYR A 414 10.18 7.10 -1.08
CA TYR A 414 10.69 7.19 0.29
C TYR A 414 12.01 6.45 0.46
N MET A 415 12.14 5.26 -0.13
CA MET A 415 13.41 4.54 -0.12
C MET A 415 14.50 5.31 -0.88
N HIS A 416 14.15 5.92 -2.00
CA HIS A 416 15.05 6.75 -2.79
C HIS A 416 15.57 7.94 -1.97
N ALA A 417 14.69 8.59 -1.22
CA ALA A 417 15.05 9.76 -0.42
C ALA A 417 16.03 9.41 0.71
N ARG A 418 15.76 8.36 1.50
CA ARG A 418 16.49 8.13 2.76
C ARG A 418 16.80 6.66 3.11
N GLY A 419 16.60 5.74 2.17
CA GLY A 419 16.89 4.31 2.34
C GLY A 419 15.71 3.50 2.92
N VAL A 420 15.92 2.19 3.07
CA VAL A 420 14.85 1.22 3.36
C VAL A 420 14.06 1.50 4.63
N SER A 421 14.71 1.93 5.72
CA SER A 421 13.98 2.21 6.98
C SER A 421 13.01 3.37 6.80
N TYR A 422 13.35 4.39 6.00
CA TYR A 422 12.44 5.51 5.75
C TYR A 422 11.19 5.09 4.94
N MET A 423 11.30 4.07 4.08
CA MET A 423 10.12 3.49 3.44
C MET A 423 9.35 2.58 4.41
N VAL A 424 10.02 1.55 4.94
CA VAL A 424 9.38 0.48 5.72
C VAL A 424 8.81 1.00 7.05
N ASP A 425 9.56 1.81 7.79
CA ASP A 425 9.15 2.22 9.14
C ASP A 425 8.13 3.36 9.17
N ASN A 426 7.79 3.95 8.01
CA ASN A 426 6.65 4.86 7.84
C ASN A 426 5.33 4.14 7.50
N CYS A 427 5.38 2.83 7.20
CA CYS A 427 4.21 1.98 7.01
C CYS A 427 3.65 1.45 8.35
N SER A 428 2.56 0.69 8.28
CA SER A 428 1.88 0.12 9.45
C SER A 428 2.79 -0.85 10.24
N THR A 429 2.43 -1.15 11.49
CA THR A 429 3.12 -2.19 12.27
C THR A 429 3.08 -3.55 11.58
N THR A 430 1.97 -3.87 10.91
CA THR A 430 1.77 -5.12 10.14
C THR A 430 2.74 -5.19 8.97
N ALA A 431 2.86 -4.10 8.21
CA ALA A 431 3.82 -3.94 7.12
C ALA A 431 5.27 -4.10 7.57
N ARG A 432 5.61 -3.43 8.68
CA ARG A 432 6.97 -3.44 9.25
C ARG A 432 7.38 -4.82 9.73
N LEU A 433 6.47 -5.55 10.35
CA LEU A 433 6.67 -6.95 10.76
C LEU A 433 6.79 -7.87 9.55
N GLY A 434 5.91 -7.69 8.55
CA GLY A 434 5.90 -8.45 7.31
C GLY A 434 7.23 -8.30 6.55
N SER A 435 7.66 -7.08 6.29
CA SER A 435 8.94 -6.79 5.63
C SER A 435 10.12 -7.47 6.35
N ARG A 436 10.20 -7.35 7.69
CA ARG A 436 11.26 -7.97 8.50
C ARG A 436 11.23 -9.50 8.48
N LYS A 437 10.04 -10.11 8.43
CA LYS A 437 9.88 -11.57 8.38
C LYS A 437 10.25 -12.14 7.02
N TRP A 438 9.89 -11.45 5.93
CA TRP A 438 9.91 -12.01 4.59
C TRP A 438 11.04 -11.51 3.70
N ALA A 439 11.60 -10.31 3.92
CA ALA A 439 12.76 -9.83 3.17
C ALA A 439 13.94 -10.82 3.16
N PRO A 440 14.33 -11.46 4.29
CA PRO A 440 15.39 -12.45 4.30
C PRO A 440 15.09 -13.68 3.42
N ARG A 441 13.80 -14.04 3.25
CA ARG A 441 13.41 -15.19 2.42
C ARG A 441 13.65 -14.91 0.93
N PHE A 442 13.40 -13.67 0.49
CA PHE A 442 13.69 -13.24 -0.88
C PHE A 442 15.18 -13.14 -1.16
N ASP A 443 15.97 -12.61 -0.23
CA ASP A 443 17.43 -12.62 -0.33
C ASP A 443 17.96 -14.05 -0.51
N TYR A 444 17.56 -14.95 0.39
CA TYR A 444 18.03 -16.33 0.38
C TYR A 444 17.61 -17.09 -0.86
N ILE A 445 16.34 -17.01 -1.30
CA ILE A 445 15.89 -17.77 -2.48
C ILE A 445 16.58 -17.28 -3.76
N LEU A 446 16.82 -15.97 -3.89
CA LEU A 446 17.55 -15.42 -5.02
C LEU A 446 19.00 -15.88 -5.02
N THR A 447 19.66 -15.83 -3.86
CA THR A 447 21.06 -16.22 -3.70
C THR A 447 21.27 -17.73 -3.89
N GLN A 448 20.37 -18.57 -3.38
CA GLN A 448 20.50 -20.02 -3.40
C GLN A 448 20.06 -20.66 -4.73
N ASP A 449 19.12 -20.03 -5.45
CA ASP A 449 18.55 -20.61 -6.67
C ASP A 449 18.83 -19.73 -7.90
N SER A 450 18.28 -18.51 -7.94
CA SER A 450 18.34 -17.65 -9.14
C SER A 450 19.78 -17.34 -9.55
N TYR A 451 20.61 -16.86 -8.62
CA TYR A 451 21.98 -16.45 -8.91
C TYR A 451 22.90 -17.63 -9.23
N VAL A 452 22.68 -18.79 -8.60
CA VAL A 452 23.38 -20.04 -8.94
C VAL A 452 23.10 -20.41 -10.40
N LYS A 453 21.84 -20.37 -10.84
CA LYS A 453 21.47 -20.65 -12.24
C LYS A 453 22.13 -19.68 -13.23
N LEU A 454 22.25 -18.39 -12.86
CA LEU A 454 22.95 -17.39 -13.68
C LEU A 454 24.45 -17.69 -13.78
N ASP A 455 25.09 -18.02 -12.67
CA ASP A 455 26.54 -18.27 -12.61
C ASP A 455 26.92 -19.56 -13.36
N GLU A 456 26.08 -20.60 -13.24
CA GLU A 456 26.23 -21.86 -13.96
C GLU A 456 25.79 -21.78 -15.43
N LYS A 457 25.19 -20.66 -15.86
CA LYS A 457 24.63 -20.46 -17.21
C LYS A 457 23.68 -21.58 -17.62
N GLN A 458 22.82 -22.01 -16.69
CA GLN A 458 21.84 -23.06 -16.95
C GLN A 458 20.90 -22.65 -18.09
N ASP A 459 20.33 -23.63 -18.80
CA ASP A 459 19.32 -23.35 -19.83
C ASP A 459 18.00 -22.97 -19.14
N LEU A 460 17.75 -21.66 -19.09
CA LEU A 460 16.57 -21.09 -18.43
C LEU A 460 15.33 -21.24 -19.31
N ASN A 461 14.15 -21.21 -18.69
CA ASN A 461 12.89 -21.32 -19.42
C ASN A 461 12.63 -20.09 -20.30
N LYS A 462 12.97 -20.20 -21.59
CA LYS A 462 12.83 -19.13 -22.59
C LYS A 462 11.37 -18.74 -22.86
N ALA A 463 10.40 -19.60 -22.52
CA ALA A 463 8.98 -19.29 -22.71
C ALA A 463 8.48 -18.18 -21.77
N LEU A 464 9.20 -17.91 -20.66
CA LEU A 464 8.86 -16.84 -19.72
C LEU A 464 8.96 -15.45 -20.37
N ILE A 465 9.86 -15.26 -21.34
CA ILE A 465 10.06 -13.95 -21.96
C ILE A 465 8.91 -13.57 -22.91
N PRO A 466 8.49 -14.42 -23.87
CA PRO A 466 7.26 -14.16 -24.63
C PRO A 466 6.02 -14.01 -23.74
N ALA A 467 5.93 -14.80 -22.66
CA ALA A 467 4.82 -14.69 -21.70
C ALA A 467 4.80 -13.33 -20.99
N PHE A 468 5.95 -12.84 -20.53
CA PHE A 468 6.11 -11.50 -19.98
C PHE A 468 5.71 -10.42 -21.00
N LYS A 469 6.26 -10.47 -22.22
CA LYS A 469 6.02 -9.46 -23.26
C LYS A 469 4.56 -9.40 -23.70
N GLY A 470 3.91 -10.56 -23.79
CA GLY A 470 2.50 -10.68 -24.16
C GLY A 470 1.54 -10.60 -22.98
N HIS A 471 2.01 -10.29 -21.78
CA HIS A 471 1.16 -10.32 -20.59
C HIS A 471 0.13 -9.18 -20.61
N LYS A 472 -1.10 -9.54 -20.29
CA LYS A 472 -2.27 -8.65 -20.28
C LYS A 472 -2.17 -7.49 -19.30
N ILE A 473 -1.37 -7.65 -18.24
CA ILE A 473 -1.18 -6.63 -17.22
C ILE A 473 -0.64 -5.30 -17.80
N HIS A 474 0.10 -5.32 -18.92
CA HIS A 474 0.63 -4.08 -19.50
C HIS A 474 -0.49 -3.12 -19.91
N GLN A 475 -1.58 -3.62 -20.50
CA GLN A 475 -2.72 -2.79 -20.89
C GLN A 475 -3.49 -2.30 -19.67
N VAL A 476 -3.61 -3.14 -18.63
CA VAL A 476 -4.22 -2.77 -17.35
C VAL A 476 -3.46 -1.62 -16.69
N ILE A 477 -2.14 -1.71 -16.61
CA ILE A 477 -1.28 -0.66 -16.03
C ILE A 477 -1.41 0.63 -16.85
N GLU A 478 -1.44 0.55 -18.18
CA GLU A 478 -1.64 1.72 -19.05
C GLU A 478 -3.00 2.39 -18.80
N ALA A 479 -4.07 1.60 -18.65
CA ALA A 479 -5.40 2.11 -18.34
C ALA A 479 -5.45 2.78 -16.96
N CYS A 480 -4.87 2.15 -15.93
CA CYS A 480 -4.77 2.74 -14.59
C CYS A 480 -3.87 3.98 -14.55
N ALA A 481 -2.80 4.03 -15.36
CA ALA A 481 -1.91 5.19 -15.44
C ALA A 481 -2.63 6.47 -15.91
N LYS A 482 -3.67 6.34 -16.74
CA LYS A 482 -4.52 7.47 -17.20
C LYS A 482 -5.35 8.09 -16.07
N LEU A 483 -5.45 7.42 -14.92
CA LEU A 483 -6.20 7.89 -13.73
C LEU A 483 -5.30 8.49 -12.65
N ARG A 484 -3.97 8.47 -12.86
CA ARG A 484 -3.01 8.99 -11.88
C ARG A 484 -3.13 10.50 -11.74
N PRO A 485 -2.77 11.06 -10.57
CA PRO A 485 -2.67 12.50 -10.40
C PRO A 485 -1.60 13.06 -11.33
N SER A 486 -1.73 14.32 -11.74
CA SER A 486 -0.75 15.00 -12.59
C SER A 486 0.54 15.41 -11.87
N VAL A 487 0.67 15.07 -10.58
CA VAL A 487 1.76 15.47 -9.70
C VAL A 487 2.45 14.22 -9.17
N ASP A 488 3.74 14.10 -9.48
CA ASP A 488 4.62 13.10 -8.88
C ASP A 488 4.87 13.47 -7.41
N ILE A 489 4.92 12.47 -6.51
CA ILE A 489 5.23 12.73 -5.11
C ILE A 489 6.65 13.29 -4.96
N PHE A 490 6.76 14.45 -4.33
CA PHE A 490 8.07 14.97 -3.90
C PHE A 490 8.33 14.55 -2.44
N VAL A 491 9.46 13.91 -2.18
CA VAL A 491 9.89 13.46 -0.84
C VAL A 491 11.26 14.07 -0.55
N GLU A 492 11.36 14.87 0.50
CA GLU A 492 12.61 15.54 0.93
C GLU A 492 13.67 14.63 1.53
#